data_AF-A0AAD4HTP7-F1
#
_entry.id   AF-A0AAD4HTP7-F1
#
_cell.length_a   1.000
_cell.length_b   1.000
_cell.length_c   1.000
_cell.angle_alpha   90.00
_cell.angle_beta   90.00
_cell.angle_gamma   90.00
#
_symmetry.space_group_name_H-M   'P 1'
#
loop_
_entity.id
_entity.type
_entity.pdbx_description
1 polymer ?
#
loop_
_entity_poly.entity_id
_entity_poly.type
_entity_poly.pdbx_seq_one_letter_code
_entity_poly.pdbx_strand_id
1 'polypeptide(L)'
;MATRPTLPYFAPAELLPGPLPTVAEILASKQRLSHDALNRVYLVGDHYAVKYGGRTSVQEGENMIFVQQSTSIPVPKVYAIFQDEVRGYKVTFIVMEYIPGVLLNRAWNGLGASEKQHLVAQLRRYMDELRSIPSPGYYGGLWRQQIRDRTFESLADGLPFPEPEITGPHETEEQFVEAMCHCLDRAVTSYENGPARRERHLAYLRRHYHAVFKGHPSVFTHADFFRGNIMVRPDGSVVVIDWERAGWYPSFWEYCGSILQLEHRDDWNEVVYQILDEYPAELGWFQYHRAVIRDEI
;
A
#
# COMPACT_ATOMS: atom_id res chain seq x y z
N MET A 1 12.52 4.44 18.56
CA MET A 1 12.00 5.21 17.40
C MET A 1 12.74 4.73 16.16
N ALA A 2 12.01 4.40 15.09
CA ALA A 2 12.61 4.04 13.81
C ALA A 2 13.37 5.23 13.20
N THR A 3 14.49 4.94 12.53
CA THR A 3 15.35 5.94 11.89
C THR A 3 15.21 5.84 10.38
N ARG A 4 15.00 6.99 9.73
CA ARG A 4 14.96 7.06 8.27
C ARG A 4 16.31 6.62 7.68
N PRO A 5 16.35 5.68 6.72
CA PRO A 5 17.59 5.33 6.06
C PRO A 5 18.12 6.52 5.24
N THR A 6 19.44 6.67 5.18
CA THR A 6 20.06 7.60 4.22
C THR A 6 20.02 6.98 2.82
N LEU A 7 19.70 7.78 1.80
CA LEU A 7 19.65 7.34 0.40
C LEU A 7 20.89 7.83 -0.37
N PRO A 8 21.51 7.00 -1.24
CA PRO A 8 21.16 5.60 -1.47
C PRO A 8 21.45 4.75 -0.23
N TYR A 9 20.57 3.78 0.01
CA TYR A 9 20.68 2.84 1.13
C TYR A 9 21.34 1.56 0.65
N PHE A 10 22.30 1.05 1.44
CA PHE A 10 22.88 -0.28 1.30
C PHE A 10 23.00 -0.91 2.68
N ALA A 11 22.48 -2.12 2.83
CA ALA A 11 22.61 -2.88 4.07
C ALA A 11 24.10 -3.25 4.32
N PRO A 12 24.52 -3.37 5.59
CA PRO A 12 25.85 -3.87 5.95
C PRO A 12 26.15 -5.22 5.26
N ALA A 13 27.40 -5.42 4.85
CA ALA A 13 27.82 -6.56 4.04
C ALA A 13 27.54 -7.91 4.73
N GLU A 14 27.66 -7.96 6.05
CA GLU A 14 27.38 -9.12 6.90
C GLU A 14 25.90 -9.53 6.92
N LEU A 15 25.01 -8.65 6.50
CA LEU A 15 23.57 -8.90 6.42
C LEU A 15 23.12 -9.39 5.05
N LEU A 16 24.00 -9.35 4.05
CA LEU A 16 23.71 -9.73 2.68
C LEU A 16 23.84 -11.25 2.50
N PRO A 17 22.90 -11.92 1.81
CA PRO A 17 23.03 -13.34 1.47
C PRO A 17 24.10 -13.61 0.39
N GLY A 18 24.55 -12.56 -0.32
CA GLY A 18 25.61 -12.60 -1.32
C GLY A 18 26.01 -11.20 -1.80
N PRO A 19 26.82 -11.07 -2.85
CA PRO A 19 27.06 -9.78 -3.50
C PRO A 19 25.75 -9.18 -4.04
N LEU A 20 25.56 -7.87 -3.86
CA LEU A 20 24.43 -7.17 -4.47
C LEU A 20 24.52 -7.23 -6.00
N PRO A 21 23.40 -7.44 -6.70
CA PRO A 21 23.39 -7.48 -8.15
C PRO A 21 23.64 -6.08 -8.74
N THR A 22 24.41 -6.04 -9.82
CA THR A 22 24.60 -4.84 -10.64
C THR A 22 23.34 -4.52 -11.45
N VAL A 23 23.19 -3.28 -11.91
CA VAL A 23 22.06 -2.90 -12.79
C VAL A 23 22.03 -3.74 -14.07
N ALA A 24 23.19 -4.08 -14.63
CA ALA A 24 23.26 -4.95 -15.81
C ALA A 24 22.67 -6.35 -15.52
N GLU A 25 22.99 -6.95 -14.37
CA GLU A 25 22.45 -8.26 -13.97
C GLU A 25 20.94 -8.18 -13.69
N ILE A 26 20.48 -7.10 -13.04
CA ILE A 26 19.05 -6.86 -12.79
C ILE A 26 18.28 -6.79 -14.11
N LEU A 27 18.76 -6.01 -15.08
CA LEU A 27 18.12 -5.83 -16.38
C LEU A 27 18.22 -7.07 -17.28
N ALA A 28 19.22 -7.93 -17.06
CA ALA A 28 19.38 -9.19 -17.78
C ALA A 28 18.53 -10.33 -17.21
N SER A 29 18.00 -10.21 -15.99
CA SER A 29 17.17 -11.25 -15.40
C SER A 29 15.89 -11.51 -16.21
N LYS A 30 15.58 -12.79 -16.40
CA LYS A 30 14.38 -13.27 -17.09
C LYS A 30 13.32 -13.83 -16.14
N GLN A 31 13.65 -13.98 -14.86
CA GLN A 31 12.78 -14.58 -13.86
C GLN A 31 11.87 -13.51 -13.26
N ARG A 32 10.80 -13.17 -13.97
CA ARG A 32 9.85 -12.16 -13.52
C ARG A 32 8.90 -12.75 -12.46
N LEU A 33 8.82 -12.08 -11.32
CA LEU A 33 7.94 -12.45 -10.19
C LEU A 33 6.59 -11.72 -10.24
N SER A 34 6.56 -10.46 -10.69
CA SER A 34 5.31 -9.67 -10.77
C SER A 34 4.59 -9.81 -12.12
N HIS A 35 3.27 -9.65 -12.10
CA HIS A 35 2.46 -9.62 -13.34
C HIS A 35 2.27 -8.19 -13.86
N ASP A 36 2.49 -7.17 -13.02
CA ASP A 36 2.39 -5.74 -13.38
C ASP A 36 3.55 -5.29 -14.26
N ALA A 37 3.23 -4.75 -15.44
CA ALA A 37 4.21 -4.29 -16.43
C ALA A 37 4.92 -2.98 -16.04
N LEU A 38 4.30 -2.16 -15.18
CA LEU A 38 4.77 -0.86 -14.73
C LEU A 38 5.65 -0.95 -13.47
N ASN A 39 5.36 -1.91 -12.59
CA ASN A 39 6.16 -2.25 -11.41
C ASN A 39 6.71 -3.66 -11.54
N ARG A 40 7.93 -3.77 -12.07
CA ARG A 40 8.54 -5.06 -12.38
C ARG A 40 9.34 -5.56 -11.19
N VAL A 41 9.06 -6.79 -10.79
CA VAL A 41 9.85 -7.51 -9.79
C VAL A 41 10.51 -8.69 -10.48
N TYR A 42 11.83 -8.78 -10.37
CA TYR A 42 12.61 -9.90 -10.91
C TYR A 42 13.39 -10.60 -9.81
N LEU A 43 13.47 -11.92 -9.89
CA LEU A 43 14.41 -12.70 -9.12
C LEU A 43 15.80 -12.57 -9.77
N VAL A 44 16.80 -12.22 -8.98
CA VAL A 44 18.20 -12.12 -9.42
C VAL A 44 19.06 -13.00 -8.52
N GLY A 45 19.76 -13.97 -9.13
CA GLY A 45 20.32 -15.10 -8.38
C GLY A 45 19.22 -15.91 -7.70
N ASP A 46 19.49 -16.36 -6.47
CA ASP A 46 18.55 -17.17 -5.68
C ASP A 46 18.00 -16.43 -4.45
N HIS A 47 18.43 -15.18 -4.23
CA HIS A 47 18.23 -14.48 -2.96
C HIS A 47 17.53 -13.14 -3.08
N TYR A 48 17.57 -12.51 -4.25
CA TYR A 48 17.14 -11.13 -4.42
C TYR A 48 15.89 -11.02 -5.26
N ALA A 49 14.82 -10.51 -4.68
CA ALA A 49 13.75 -9.88 -5.44
C ALA A 49 14.12 -8.42 -5.67
N VAL A 50 14.17 -7.98 -6.92
CA VAL A 50 14.51 -6.60 -7.29
C VAL A 50 13.31 -5.95 -7.94
N LYS A 51 12.77 -4.91 -7.30
CA LYS A 51 11.67 -4.08 -7.83
C LYS A 51 12.23 -2.83 -8.49
N TYR A 52 11.78 -2.56 -9.71
CA TYR A 52 12.06 -1.32 -10.45
C TYR A 52 10.98 -1.06 -11.51
N GLY A 53 10.83 0.19 -11.94
CA GLY A 53 9.84 0.58 -12.93
C GLY A 53 9.35 2.01 -12.78
N GLY A 54 8.38 2.39 -13.62
CA GLY A 54 7.89 3.77 -13.73
C GLY A 54 7.14 4.27 -12.48
N ARG A 55 6.64 3.36 -11.64
CA ARG A 55 5.91 3.70 -10.41
C ARG A 55 6.69 3.36 -9.13
N THR A 56 7.87 2.77 -9.25
CA THR A 56 8.69 2.38 -8.09
C THR A 56 9.27 3.62 -7.40
N SER A 57 8.93 3.79 -6.13
CA SER A 57 9.38 4.90 -5.29
C SER A 57 10.29 4.39 -4.17
N VAL A 58 11.25 5.22 -3.76
CA VAL A 58 12.11 4.92 -2.60
C VAL A 58 11.28 4.69 -1.32
N GLN A 59 10.09 5.30 -1.22
CA GLN A 59 9.18 5.18 -0.09
C GLN A 59 8.81 3.72 0.24
N GLU A 60 8.67 2.86 -0.76
CA GLU A 60 8.33 1.45 -0.53
C GLU A 60 9.45 0.73 0.27
N GLY A 61 10.70 0.98 -0.10
CA GLY A 61 11.85 0.44 0.62
C GLY A 61 11.97 1.03 2.02
N GLU A 62 11.74 2.34 2.17
CA GLU A 62 11.76 2.98 3.48
C GLU A 62 10.63 2.48 4.39
N ASN A 63 9.44 2.20 3.84
CA ASN A 63 8.29 1.62 4.55
C ASN A 63 8.63 0.23 5.11
N MET A 64 9.23 -0.65 4.32
CA MET A 64 9.66 -1.98 4.80
C MET A 64 10.71 -1.87 5.91
N ILE A 65 11.70 -0.97 5.76
CA ILE A 65 12.71 -0.72 6.79
C ILE A 65 12.07 -0.22 8.09
N PHE A 66 11.09 0.68 8.01
CA PHE A 66 10.37 1.19 9.17
C PHE A 66 9.59 0.10 9.92
N VAL A 67 8.85 -0.74 9.18
CA VAL A 67 8.09 -1.86 9.76
C VAL A 67 9.03 -2.84 10.44
N GLN A 68 10.15 -3.18 9.80
CA GLN A 68 11.17 -4.07 10.36
C GLN A 68 11.82 -3.51 11.63
N GLN A 69 11.96 -2.19 11.75
CA GLN A 69 12.50 -1.54 12.95
C GLN A 69 11.50 -1.38 14.09
N SER A 70 10.20 -1.43 13.77
CA SER A 70 9.13 -1.04 14.69
C SER A 70 8.24 -2.21 15.12
N THR A 71 8.37 -3.37 14.47
CA THR A 71 7.50 -4.54 14.69
C THR A 71 8.26 -5.85 14.48
N SER A 72 7.62 -6.96 14.84
CA SER A 72 7.98 -8.34 14.54
C SER A 72 7.32 -8.88 13.27
N ILE A 73 6.52 -8.07 12.57
CA ILE A 73 5.81 -8.45 11.35
C ILE A 73 6.82 -8.86 10.29
N PRO A 74 6.73 -10.07 9.72
CA PRO A 74 7.59 -10.48 8.62
C PRO A 74 7.30 -9.64 7.38
N VAL A 75 8.31 -8.90 6.94
CA VAL A 75 8.38 -8.15 5.68
C VAL A 75 9.67 -8.50 4.94
N PRO A 76 9.75 -8.36 3.60
CA PRO A 76 11.00 -8.56 2.89
C PRO A 76 12.11 -7.66 3.44
N LYS A 77 13.24 -8.26 3.83
CA LYS A 77 14.40 -7.47 4.25
C LYS A 77 14.93 -6.65 3.08
N VAL A 78 15.10 -5.35 3.27
CA VAL A 78 15.67 -4.46 2.26
C VAL A 78 17.19 -4.50 2.33
N TYR A 79 17.85 -4.75 1.20
CA TYR A 79 19.30 -4.79 1.08
C TYR A 79 19.87 -3.57 0.37
N ALA A 80 19.13 -2.97 -0.57
CA ALA A 80 19.53 -1.72 -1.19
C ALA A 80 18.34 -0.90 -1.69
N ILE A 81 18.45 0.42 -1.63
CA ILE A 81 17.56 1.39 -2.28
C ILE A 81 18.44 2.41 -2.98
N PHE A 82 18.41 2.44 -4.30
CA PHE A 82 19.22 3.37 -5.08
C PHE A 82 18.53 3.79 -6.36
N GLN A 83 19.08 4.80 -7.03
CA GLN A 83 18.59 5.26 -8.32
C GLN A 83 19.74 5.23 -9.32
N ASP A 84 19.46 4.78 -10.53
CA ASP A 84 20.44 4.74 -11.62
C ASP A 84 19.78 5.15 -12.94
N GLU A 85 20.59 5.50 -13.95
CA GLU A 85 20.12 5.88 -15.26
C GLU A 85 19.97 4.65 -16.17
N VAL A 86 18.74 4.39 -16.62
CA VAL A 86 18.44 3.31 -17.56
C VAL A 86 17.80 3.93 -18.80
N ARG A 87 18.49 3.81 -19.93
CA ARG A 87 18.04 4.32 -21.23
C ARG A 87 17.68 5.82 -21.20
N GLY A 88 18.46 6.62 -20.46
CA GLY A 88 18.25 8.07 -20.33
C GLY A 88 17.20 8.49 -19.29
N TYR A 89 16.64 7.55 -18.52
CA TYR A 89 15.68 7.84 -17.46
C TYR A 89 16.23 7.41 -16.11
N LYS A 90 16.00 8.25 -15.08
CA LYS A 90 16.31 7.90 -13.70
C LYS A 90 15.31 6.86 -13.20
N VAL A 91 15.80 5.69 -12.80
CA VAL A 91 15.01 4.55 -12.32
C VAL A 91 15.37 4.24 -10.89
N THR A 92 14.36 4.04 -10.04
CA THR A 92 14.54 3.58 -8.66
C THR A 92 14.60 2.05 -8.63
N PHE A 93 15.57 1.52 -7.89
CA PHE A 93 15.74 0.10 -7.61
C PHE A 93 15.60 -0.15 -6.12
N ILE A 94 14.84 -1.19 -5.78
CA ILE A 94 14.76 -1.75 -4.44
C ILE A 94 15.21 -3.20 -4.54
N VAL A 95 16.33 -3.51 -3.91
CA VAL A 95 16.85 -4.88 -3.76
C VAL A 95 16.41 -5.39 -2.40
N MET A 96 15.63 -6.46 -2.38
CA MET A 96 15.04 -7.02 -1.16
C MET A 96 15.10 -8.56 -1.15
N GLU A 97 14.85 -9.14 0.01
CA GLU A 97 14.73 -10.58 0.22
C GLU A 97 13.71 -11.20 -0.74
N TYR A 98 14.13 -12.21 -1.49
CA TYR A 98 13.20 -13.09 -2.16
C TYR A 98 12.53 -14.00 -1.13
N ILE A 99 11.20 -13.92 -1.03
CA ILE A 99 10.41 -14.76 -0.14
C ILE A 99 9.95 -16.02 -0.89
N PRO A 100 10.51 -17.21 -0.61
CA PRO A 100 10.03 -18.45 -1.21
C PRO A 100 8.65 -18.78 -0.67
N GLY A 101 7.70 -19.03 -1.55
CA GLY A 101 6.33 -19.34 -1.14
C GLY A 101 5.33 -19.23 -2.28
N VAL A 102 4.06 -19.27 -1.91
CA VAL A 102 2.92 -19.07 -2.81
C VAL A 102 2.06 -17.93 -2.26
N LEU A 103 1.57 -17.06 -3.14
CA LEU A 103 0.63 -16.01 -2.75
C LEU A 103 -0.63 -16.62 -2.14
N LEU A 104 -1.13 -16.00 -1.06
CA LEU A 104 -2.28 -16.50 -0.33
C LEU A 104 -3.51 -16.62 -1.22
N ASN A 105 -3.70 -15.72 -2.20
CA ASN A 105 -4.84 -15.81 -3.13
C ASN A 105 -4.82 -17.09 -3.99
N ARG A 106 -3.65 -17.66 -4.26
CA ARG A 106 -3.50 -18.93 -5.00
C ARG A 106 -3.58 -20.12 -4.06
N ALA A 107 -3.08 -20.00 -2.84
CA ALA A 107 -3.06 -21.08 -1.85
C ALA A 107 -4.43 -21.28 -1.17
N TRP A 108 -5.22 -20.21 -1.00
CA TRP A 108 -6.38 -20.16 -0.09
C TRP A 108 -7.35 -21.33 -0.21
N ASN A 109 -7.75 -21.68 -1.43
CA ASN A 109 -8.73 -22.75 -1.68
C ASN A 109 -8.19 -24.16 -1.42
N GLY A 110 -6.86 -24.32 -1.37
CA GLY A 110 -6.21 -25.59 -1.04
C GLY A 110 -6.01 -25.82 0.46
N LEU A 111 -6.20 -24.79 1.28
CA LEU A 111 -5.95 -24.86 2.72
C LEU A 111 -7.13 -25.49 3.47
N GLY A 112 -6.82 -26.35 4.43
CA GLY A 112 -7.79 -26.88 5.39
C GLY A 112 -8.26 -25.83 6.40
N ALA A 113 -9.35 -26.13 7.10
CA ALA A 113 -9.95 -25.19 8.07
C ALA A 113 -8.98 -24.76 9.19
N SER A 114 -8.16 -25.67 9.73
CA SER A 114 -7.20 -25.31 10.79
C SER A 114 -6.05 -24.45 10.26
N GLU A 115 -5.60 -24.67 9.02
CA GLU A 115 -4.56 -23.86 8.38
C GLU A 115 -5.07 -22.45 8.12
N LYS A 116 -6.30 -22.31 7.59
CA LYS A 116 -6.96 -21.02 7.43
C LYS A 116 -7.09 -20.29 8.77
N GLN A 117 -7.55 -20.98 9.82
CA GLN A 117 -7.67 -20.39 11.16
C GLN A 117 -6.30 -19.94 11.71
N HIS A 118 -5.25 -20.74 11.51
CA HIS A 118 -3.90 -20.39 11.95
C HIS A 118 -3.37 -19.15 11.21
N LEU A 119 -3.59 -19.06 9.89
CA LEU A 119 -3.20 -17.90 9.08
C LEU A 119 -3.97 -16.65 9.46
N VAL A 120 -5.29 -16.75 9.63
CA VAL A 120 -6.15 -15.64 10.09
C VAL A 120 -5.67 -15.11 11.44
N ALA A 121 -5.34 -16.00 12.39
CA ALA A 121 -4.79 -15.61 13.69
C ALA A 121 -3.40 -14.93 13.58
N GLN A 122 -2.53 -15.39 12.66
CA GLN A 122 -1.26 -14.71 12.39
C GLN A 122 -1.49 -13.30 11.83
N LEU A 123 -2.35 -13.16 10.82
CA LEU A 123 -2.64 -11.88 10.18
C LEU A 123 -3.30 -10.89 11.14
N ARG A 124 -4.21 -11.34 12.01
CA ARG A 124 -4.79 -10.49 13.06
C ARG A 124 -3.71 -9.91 13.97
N ARG A 125 -2.79 -10.76 14.46
CA ARG A 125 -1.67 -10.31 15.30
C ARG A 125 -0.79 -9.29 14.58
N TYR A 126 -0.54 -9.48 13.28
CA TYR A 126 0.23 -8.51 12.50
C TYR A 126 -0.49 -7.17 12.39
N MET A 127 -1.81 -7.19 12.15
CA MET A 127 -2.59 -5.95 12.09
C MET A 127 -2.64 -5.25 13.44
N ASP A 128 -2.83 -5.97 14.54
CA ASP A 128 -2.77 -5.41 15.90
C ASP A 128 -1.41 -4.74 16.18
N GLU A 129 -0.32 -5.44 15.85
CA GLU A 129 1.02 -4.92 16.03
C GLU A 129 1.26 -3.67 15.16
N LEU A 130 0.81 -3.68 13.90
CA LEU A 130 0.91 -2.53 13.00
C LEU A 130 0.17 -1.31 13.53
N ARG A 131 -1.05 -1.51 14.07
CA ARG A 131 -1.88 -0.45 14.67
C ARG A 131 -1.32 0.05 16.01
N SER A 132 -0.48 -0.75 16.68
CA SER A 132 0.15 -0.37 17.94
C SER A 132 1.33 0.60 17.79
N ILE A 133 1.85 0.78 16.57
CA ILE A 133 2.94 1.72 16.30
C ILE A 133 2.47 3.15 16.62
N PRO A 134 3.15 3.88 17.52
CA PRO A 134 2.73 5.23 17.89
C PRO A 134 2.72 6.18 16.69
N SER A 135 1.57 6.85 16.50
CA SER A 135 1.42 7.83 15.43
C SER A 135 2.20 9.13 15.72
N PRO A 136 2.81 9.74 14.68
CA PRO A 136 3.44 11.05 14.78
C PRO A 136 2.44 12.22 14.74
N GLY A 137 1.12 11.94 14.66
CA GLY A 137 0.07 12.96 14.74
C GLY A 137 -0.32 13.63 13.42
N TYR A 138 0.16 13.13 12.28
CA TYR A 138 -0.25 13.57 10.94
C TYR A 138 -0.75 12.38 10.10
N TYR A 139 -1.37 12.66 8.95
CA TYR A 139 -1.77 11.69 7.94
C TYR A 139 -0.90 11.89 6.70
N GLY A 140 -0.30 10.82 6.17
CA GLY A 140 0.72 10.93 5.13
C GLY A 140 1.69 9.76 5.11
N GLY A 141 2.62 9.77 4.15
CA GLY A 141 3.74 8.81 4.14
C GLY A 141 4.70 9.04 5.32
N LEU A 142 5.51 8.02 5.62
CA LEU A 142 6.52 8.10 6.68
C LEU A 142 7.44 9.31 6.51
N TRP A 143 7.88 9.88 7.64
CA TRP A 143 8.71 11.09 7.68
C TRP A 143 8.15 12.24 6.85
N ARG A 144 6.83 12.46 6.96
CA ARG A 144 6.10 13.58 6.33
C ARG A 144 6.15 13.54 4.81
N GLN A 145 6.25 12.34 4.24
CA GLN A 145 6.19 12.14 2.80
C GLN A 145 4.75 12.17 2.29
N GLN A 146 4.61 12.32 0.98
CA GLN A 146 3.30 12.26 0.31
C GLN A 146 2.62 10.90 0.48
N ILE A 147 1.29 10.90 0.47
CA ILE A 147 0.44 9.73 0.37
C ILE A 147 0.67 9.04 -0.99
N ARG A 148 0.62 7.70 -0.99
CA ARG A 148 0.81 6.85 -2.18
C ARG A 148 -0.38 5.91 -2.44
N ASP A 149 -1.48 6.11 -1.72
CA ASP A 149 -2.73 5.41 -2.04
C ASP A 149 -3.31 5.92 -3.36
N ARG A 150 -3.79 4.99 -4.20
CA ARG A 150 -4.44 5.27 -5.50
C ARG A 150 -5.59 6.27 -5.45
N THR A 151 -6.16 6.58 -4.28
CA THR A 151 -7.18 7.62 -4.10
C THR A 151 -6.61 8.99 -4.44
N PHE A 152 -5.32 9.18 -4.20
CA PHE A 152 -4.60 10.44 -4.34
C PHE A 152 -3.67 10.43 -5.56
N GLU A 153 -3.94 9.55 -6.53
CA GLU A 153 -3.19 9.43 -7.77
C GLU A 153 -4.05 9.83 -8.98
N SER A 154 -3.40 10.42 -9.98
CA SER A 154 -4.00 10.79 -11.25
C SER A 154 -4.34 9.53 -12.06
N LEU A 155 -5.57 9.44 -12.58
CA LEU A 155 -5.96 8.34 -13.47
C LEU A 155 -5.15 8.29 -14.78
N ALA A 156 -4.61 9.43 -15.24
CA ALA A 156 -3.95 9.53 -16.54
C ALA A 156 -2.61 8.77 -16.58
N ASP A 157 -1.86 8.79 -15.48
CA ASP A 157 -0.51 8.23 -15.37
C ASP A 157 -0.34 7.30 -14.15
N GLY A 158 -1.24 7.36 -13.17
CA GLY A 158 -1.15 6.66 -11.89
C GLY A 158 0.03 7.14 -11.06
N LEU A 159 0.34 8.43 -11.15
CA LEU A 159 1.28 9.11 -10.28
C LEU A 159 0.50 9.95 -9.24
N PRO A 160 1.06 10.19 -8.04
CA PRO A 160 0.43 11.10 -7.09
C PRO A 160 0.18 12.47 -7.69
N PHE A 161 -0.92 13.09 -7.28
CA PHE A 161 -1.22 14.47 -7.65
C PHE A 161 -0.07 15.40 -7.19
N PRO A 162 0.31 16.41 -7.99
CA PRO A 162 1.37 17.34 -7.60
C PRO A 162 0.95 18.28 -6.46
N GLU A 163 -0.36 18.43 -6.21
CA GLU A 163 -0.92 19.32 -5.20
C GLU A 163 -0.75 18.75 -3.77
N PRO A 164 0.02 19.42 -2.88
CA PRO A 164 0.19 18.98 -1.50
C PRO A 164 -1.12 18.96 -0.69
N GLU A 165 -2.11 19.75 -1.08
CA GLU A 165 -3.46 19.75 -0.50
C GLU A 165 -4.19 18.41 -0.75
N ILE A 166 -3.74 17.62 -1.72
CA ILE A 166 -4.25 16.28 -1.99
C ILE A 166 -3.32 15.24 -1.34
N THR A 167 -2.02 15.32 -1.64
CA THR A 167 -1.10 14.24 -1.27
C THR A 167 -0.51 14.35 0.13
N GLY A 168 -0.71 15.47 0.82
CA GLY A 168 -0.27 15.68 2.19
C GLY A 168 1.25 15.84 2.35
N PRO A 169 1.76 15.72 3.60
CA PRO A 169 1.04 15.27 4.78
C PRO A 169 -0.02 16.27 5.26
N HIS A 170 -1.04 15.75 5.96
CA HIS A 170 -2.15 16.48 6.55
C HIS A 170 -2.05 16.45 8.07
N GLU A 171 -2.13 17.60 8.74
CA GLU A 171 -1.99 17.71 10.21
C GLU A 171 -3.24 17.25 10.97
N THR A 172 -4.40 17.28 10.31
CA THR A 172 -5.67 16.91 10.94
C THR A 172 -6.46 15.95 10.05
N GLU A 173 -7.39 15.21 10.68
CA GLU A 173 -8.33 14.37 9.95
C GLU A 173 -9.17 15.21 8.97
N GLU A 174 -9.59 16.41 9.38
CA GLU A 174 -10.33 17.34 8.54
C GLU A 174 -9.58 17.71 7.25
N GLN A 175 -8.27 17.96 7.33
CA GLN A 175 -7.43 18.21 6.15
C GLN A 175 -7.33 16.98 5.25
N PHE A 176 -7.20 15.79 5.84
CA PHE A 176 -7.20 14.54 5.07
C PHE A 176 -8.54 14.30 4.36
N VAL A 177 -9.67 14.61 5.00
CA VAL A 177 -11.00 14.51 4.39
C VAL A 177 -11.21 15.55 3.30
N GLU A 178 -10.69 16.77 3.47
CA GLU A 178 -10.67 17.77 2.39
C GLU A 178 -9.82 17.32 1.21
N ALA A 179 -8.70 16.63 1.43
CA ALA A 179 -7.91 16.03 0.36
C ALA A 179 -8.71 15.00 -0.46
N MET A 180 -9.52 14.16 0.20
CA MET A 180 -10.46 13.28 -0.50
C MET A 180 -11.49 14.10 -1.30
N CYS A 181 -12.00 15.20 -0.76
CA CYS A 181 -12.93 16.08 -1.49
C CYS A 181 -12.27 16.72 -2.72
N HIS A 182 -11.00 17.09 -2.65
CA HIS A 182 -10.25 17.57 -3.81
C HIS A 182 -10.09 16.49 -4.89
N CYS A 183 -9.92 15.22 -4.52
CA CYS A 183 -9.95 14.13 -5.50
C CYS A 183 -11.30 14.04 -6.22
N LEU A 184 -12.42 14.24 -5.51
CA LEU A 184 -13.75 14.32 -6.13
C LEU A 184 -13.88 15.53 -7.06
N ASP A 185 -13.37 16.70 -6.64
CA ASP A 185 -13.39 17.91 -7.47
C ASP A 185 -12.70 17.65 -8.83
N ARG A 186 -11.61 16.88 -8.83
CA ARG A 186 -10.89 16.51 -10.06
C ARG A 186 -11.61 15.46 -10.90
N ALA A 187 -12.21 14.45 -10.27
CA ALA A 187 -12.88 13.36 -10.97
C ALA A 187 -14.21 13.81 -11.61
N VAL A 188 -14.95 14.67 -10.93
CA VAL A 188 -16.25 15.18 -11.39
C VAL A 188 -16.03 16.28 -12.42
N THR A 189 -15.68 15.88 -13.64
CA THR A 189 -15.30 16.77 -14.76
C THR A 189 -16.48 17.18 -15.64
N SER A 190 -17.56 16.39 -15.71
CA SER A 190 -18.71 16.69 -16.56
C SER A 190 -20.05 16.42 -15.85
N TYR A 191 -20.95 17.39 -15.94
CA TYR A 191 -22.38 17.13 -15.82
C TYR A 191 -23.03 17.70 -17.06
N GLU A 192 -23.93 16.93 -17.67
CA GLU A 192 -24.81 17.36 -18.76
C GLU A 192 -25.63 18.63 -18.41
N ASN A 193 -25.67 19.01 -17.13
CA ASN A 193 -26.52 20.07 -16.57
C ASN A 193 -25.75 21.30 -16.02
N GLY A 194 -24.45 21.46 -16.32
CA GLY A 194 -23.69 22.71 -16.11
C GLY A 194 -23.01 22.94 -14.74
N PRO A 195 -22.24 24.03 -14.58
CA PRO A 195 -21.32 24.26 -13.46
C PRO A 195 -22.01 24.45 -12.09
N ALA A 196 -23.18 25.09 -12.05
CA ALA A 196 -23.88 25.32 -10.79
C ALA A 196 -24.41 24.02 -10.15
N ARG A 197 -24.76 23.01 -10.96
CA ARG A 197 -25.15 21.69 -10.43
C ARG A 197 -23.94 20.95 -9.86
N ARG A 198 -22.79 21.04 -10.55
CA ARG A 198 -21.52 20.48 -10.07
C ARG A 198 -21.17 21.00 -8.67
N GLU A 199 -21.20 22.32 -8.51
CA GLU A 199 -20.89 22.97 -7.23
C GLU A 199 -21.83 22.51 -6.09
N ARG A 200 -23.14 22.46 -6.33
CA ARG A 200 -24.11 21.96 -5.34
C ARG A 200 -23.88 20.48 -5.00
N HIS A 201 -23.51 19.66 -5.99
CA HIS A 201 -23.24 18.25 -5.76
C HIS A 201 -21.96 18.04 -4.93
N LEU A 202 -20.88 18.75 -5.26
CA LEU A 202 -19.63 18.70 -4.48
C LEU A 202 -19.83 19.22 -3.06
N ALA A 203 -20.61 20.30 -2.88
CA ALA A 203 -20.99 20.78 -1.54
C ALA A 203 -21.81 19.73 -0.75
N TYR A 204 -22.70 18.99 -1.44
CA TYR A 204 -23.41 17.85 -0.84
C TYR A 204 -22.41 16.76 -0.41
N LEU A 205 -21.50 16.32 -1.30
CA LEU A 205 -20.52 15.27 -0.98
C LEU A 205 -19.59 15.68 0.17
N ARG A 206 -18.99 16.87 0.09
CA ARG A 206 -18.11 17.40 1.14
C ARG A 206 -18.78 17.36 2.52
N ARG A 207 -20.05 17.78 2.62
CA ARG A 207 -20.81 17.73 3.88
C ARG A 207 -20.96 16.30 4.43
N HIS A 208 -21.20 15.31 3.57
CA HIS A 208 -21.35 13.92 4.01
C HIS A 208 -20.02 13.29 4.39
N TYR A 209 -18.95 13.62 3.67
CA TYR A 209 -17.61 13.12 3.95
C TYR A 209 -17.15 13.58 5.34
N HIS A 210 -17.30 14.87 5.67
CA HIS A 210 -17.02 15.37 7.03
C HIS A 210 -17.95 14.82 8.11
N ALA A 211 -19.16 14.36 7.74
CA ALA A 211 -20.07 13.74 8.70
C ALA A 211 -19.72 12.28 9.00
N VAL A 212 -19.15 11.57 8.02
CA VAL A 212 -18.87 10.13 8.05
C VAL A 212 -17.43 9.85 8.47
N PHE A 213 -16.46 10.47 7.79
CA PHE A 213 -15.04 10.26 8.04
C PHE A 213 -14.56 11.20 9.16
N LYS A 214 -15.01 10.93 10.39
CA LYS A 214 -14.66 11.74 11.56
C LYS A 214 -14.40 10.89 12.79
N GLY A 215 -13.45 11.32 13.62
CA GLY A 215 -13.09 10.65 14.86
C GLY A 215 -12.18 9.43 14.67
N HIS A 216 -11.50 9.31 13.53
CA HIS A 216 -10.58 8.22 13.24
C HIS A 216 -9.14 8.67 13.46
N PRO A 217 -8.41 8.08 14.43
CA PRO A 217 -7.02 8.44 14.66
C PRO A 217 -6.14 8.05 13.48
N SER A 218 -5.06 8.81 13.30
CA SER A 218 -3.96 8.46 12.40
C SER A 218 -3.24 7.21 12.92
N VAL A 219 -3.18 6.16 12.11
CA VAL A 219 -2.54 4.88 12.42
C VAL A 219 -1.73 4.37 11.22
N PHE A 220 -0.66 3.63 11.48
CA PHE A 220 0.14 3.06 10.41
C PHE A 220 -0.65 1.97 9.69
N THR A 221 -0.69 2.04 8.37
CA THR A 221 -1.60 1.29 7.50
C THR A 221 -0.81 0.79 6.29
N HIS A 222 -1.05 -0.45 5.87
CA HIS A 222 -0.47 -1.00 4.65
C HIS A 222 -1.11 -0.36 3.39
N ALA A 223 -2.43 -0.15 3.43
CA ALA A 223 -3.24 0.53 2.40
C ALA A 223 -3.29 -0.20 1.04
N ASP A 224 -2.92 -1.48 1.04
CA ASP A 224 -3.11 -2.42 -0.07
C ASP A 224 -3.12 -3.86 0.45
N PHE A 225 -3.74 -4.07 1.61
CA PHE A 225 -3.77 -5.38 2.25
C PHE A 225 -4.85 -6.26 1.60
N PHE A 226 -4.43 -7.24 0.82
CA PHE A 226 -5.28 -8.29 0.28
C PHE A 226 -4.45 -9.56 0.05
N ARG A 227 -5.11 -10.68 -0.25
CA ARG A 227 -4.45 -12.00 -0.39
C ARG A 227 -3.34 -12.07 -1.45
N GLY A 228 -3.34 -11.17 -2.43
CA GLY A 228 -2.27 -11.08 -3.43
C GLY A 228 -0.98 -10.45 -2.90
N ASN A 229 -1.03 -9.80 -1.74
CA ASN A 229 0.10 -9.17 -1.06
C ASN A 229 0.52 -9.92 0.21
N ILE A 230 0.14 -11.20 0.31
CA ILE A 230 0.52 -12.09 1.42
C ILE A 230 1.18 -13.33 0.82
N MET A 231 2.43 -13.58 1.20
CA MET A 231 3.17 -14.77 0.81
C MET A 231 3.06 -15.84 1.90
N VAL A 232 2.69 -17.07 1.55
CA VAL A 232 2.71 -18.23 2.44
C VAL A 232 3.97 -19.03 2.19
N ARG A 233 4.83 -19.13 3.21
CA ARG A 233 6.04 -19.94 3.17
C ARG A 233 5.72 -21.44 3.31
N PRO A 234 6.63 -22.34 2.91
CA PRO A 234 6.42 -23.79 3.04
C PRO A 234 6.16 -24.28 4.46
N ASP A 235 6.61 -23.53 5.47
CA ASP A 235 6.39 -23.83 6.90
C ASP A 235 5.05 -23.31 7.44
N GLY A 236 4.21 -22.69 6.59
CA GLY A 236 2.92 -22.13 6.96
C GLY A 236 2.98 -20.72 7.59
N SER A 237 4.17 -20.13 7.73
CA SER A 237 4.31 -18.74 8.13
C SER A 237 3.96 -17.79 6.98
N VAL A 238 3.50 -16.58 7.32
CA VAL A 238 3.12 -15.56 6.35
C VAL A 238 4.03 -14.34 6.37
N VAL A 239 4.29 -13.79 5.19
CA VAL A 239 5.03 -12.55 5.00
C VAL A 239 4.16 -11.56 4.22
N VAL A 240 4.04 -10.34 4.73
CA VAL A 240 3.30 -9.26 4.06
C VAL A 240 4.25 -8.50 3.12
N ILE A 241 3.85 -8.34 1.87
CA ILE A 241 4.68 -7.73 0.81
C ILE A 241 3.96 -6.54 0.17
N ASP A 242 4.68 -5.79 -0.68
CA ASP A 242 4.16 -4.65 -1.46
C ASP A 242 3.70 -3.46 -0.60
N TRP A 243 4.63 -2.93 0.20
CA TRP A 243 4.42 -1.82 1.13
C TRP A 243 4.44 -0.44 0.46
N GLU A 244 4.22 -0.35 -0.85
CA GLU A 244 4.38 0.87 -1.65
C GLU A 244 3.40 1.99 -1.26
N ARG A 245 2.23 1.61 -0.70
CA ARG A 245 1.17 2.54 -0.29
C ARG A 245 1.14 2.82 1.20
N ALA A 246 2.01 2.17 1.97
CA ALA A 246 1.95 2.24 3.41
C ALA A 246 2.26 3.65 3.93
N GLY A 247 1.65 3.99 5.07
CA GLY A 247 1.69 5.33 5.63
C GLY A 247 0.74 5.48 6.83
N TRP A 248 0.54 6.72 7.24
CA TRP A 248 -0.36 7.14 8.30
C TRP A 248 -1.72 7.54 7.71
N TYR A 249 -2.75 6.75 8.03
CA TYR A 249 -4.11 6.93 7.49
C TYR A 249 -5.14 6.86 8.62
N PRO A 250 -6.39 7.32 8.39
CA PRO A 250 -7.50 7.06 9.31
C PRO A 250 -7.68 5.57 9.61
N SER A 251 -8.12 5.23 10.82
CA SER A 251 -8.24 3.84 11.28
C SER A 251 -9.12 2.93 10.40
N PHE A 252 -10.09 3.49 9.67
CA PHE A 252 -10.95 2.73 8.76
C PHE A 252 -10.29 2.30 7.44
N TRP A 253 -9.15 2.91 7.08
CA TRP A 253 -8.63 2.90 5.72
C TRP A 253 -8.24 1.50 5.22
N GLU A 254 -7.65 0.68 6.08
CA GLU A 254 -7.28 -0.70 5.73
C GLU A 254 -8.51 -1.55 5.45
N TYR A 255 -9.50 -1.53 6.36
CA TYR A 255 -10.74 -2.28 6.18
C TYR A 255 -11.41 -1.89 4.87
N CYS A 256 -11.59 -0.59 4.64
CA CYS A 256 -12.26 -0.12 3.42
C CYS A 256 -11.49 -0.51 2.16
N GLY A 257 -10.16 -0.37 2.17
CA GLY A 257 -9.29 -0.77 1.06
C GLY A 257 -9.32 -2.28 0.79
N SER A 258 -9.20 -3.10 1.84
CA SER A 258 -9.22 -4.56 1.75
C SER A 258 -10.55 -5.11 1.27
N ILE A 259 -11.67 -4.55 1.73
CA ILE A 259 -13.01 -5.00 1.34
C ILE A 259 -13.29 -4.73 -0.15
N LEU A 260 -12.78 -3.62 -0.69
CA LEU A 260 -12.86 -3.33 -2.12
C LEU A 260 -12.07 -4.29 -3.02
N GLN A 261 -11.11 -5.01 -2.45
CA GLN A 261 -10.30 -6.02 -3.14
C GLN A 261 -10.89 -7.43 -2.97
N LEU A 262 -12.07 -7.59 -2.36
CA LEU A 262 -12.70 -8.89 -2.21
C LEU A 262 -13.11 -9.48 -3.55
N GLU A 263 -12.73 -10.74 -3.74
CA GLU A 263 -13.28 -11.58 -4.80
C GLU A 263 -14.31 -12.50 -4.18
N HIS A 264 -15.58 -12.41 -4.59
CA HIS A 264 -16.67 -13.27 -4.12
C HIS A 264 -16.62 -14.66 -4.79
N ARG A 265 -15.47 -15.33 -4.70
CA ARG A 265 -15.19 -16.62 -5.34
C ARG A 265 -14.91 -17.75 -4.34
N ASP A 266 -14.74 -17.40 -3.06
CA ASP A 266 -14.39 -18.30 -1.97
C ASP A 266 -14.82 -17.72 -0.62
N ASP A 267 -14.44 -18.39 0.47
CA ASP A 267 -14.79 -18.06 1.86
C ASP A 267 -13.89 -16.99 2.51
N TRP A 268 -13.02 -16.31 1.76
CA TRP A 268 -12.17 -15.26 2.33
C TRP A 268 -12.98 -14.12 2.96
N ASN A 269 -14.09 -13.71 2.33
CA ASN A 269 -14.96 -12.67 2.88
C ASN A 269 -15.59 -13.07 4.23
N GLU A 270 -15.63 -14.36 4.56
CA GLU A 270 -16.14 -14.87 5.84
C GLU A 270 -15.08 -14.83 6.95
N VAL A 271 -13.84 -14.44 6.66
CA VAL A 271 -12.78 -14.38 7.67
C VAL A 271 -12.09 -13.01 7.79
N VAL A 272 -12.30 -12.07 6.86
CA VAL A 272 -11.65 -10.74 6.91
C VAL A 272 -11.97 -10.00 8.20
N TYR A 273 -13.20 -10.08 8.71
CA TYR A 273 -13.59 -9.44 9.97
C TYR A 273 -12.84 -9.99 11.20
N GLN A 274 -12.25 -11.18 11.09
CA GLN A 274 -11.39 -11.75 12.15
C GLN A 274 -9.98 -11.16 12.11
N ILE A 275 -9.58 -10.55 10.98
CA ILE A 275 -8.27 -9.96 10.75
C ILE A 275 -8.30 -8.44 10.98
N LEU A 276 -9.38 -7.78 10.56
CA LEU A 276 -9.52 -6.31 10.58
C LEU A 276 -10.78 -5.90 11.34
N ASP A 277 -10.69 -4.79 12.08
CA ASP A 277 -11.86 -4.16 12.69
C ASP A 277 -12.77 -3.56 11.61
N GLU A 278 -14.09 -3.66 11.79
CA GLU A 278 -15.06 -3.29 10.77
C GLU A 278 -15.50 -1.83 10.85
N TYR A 279 -15.66 -1.21 9.67
CA TYR A 279 -16.09 0.18 9.51
C TYR A 279 -17.17 0.28 8.41
N PRO A 280 -18.37 -0.27 8.63
CA PRO A 280 -19.39 -0.42 7.58
C PRO A 280 -19.97 0.91 7.08
N ALA A 281 -20.05 1.94 7.94
CA ALA A 281 -20.55 3.25 7.55
C ALA A 281 -19.55 3.97 6.61
N GLU A 282 -18.26 3.90 6.97
CA GLU A 282 -17.15 4.44 6.21
C GLU A 282 -17.01 3.68 4.88
N LEU A 283 -17.13 2.35 4.90
CA LEU A 283 -17.04 1.50 3.72
C LEU A 283 -18.02 1.93 2.62
N GLY A 284 -19.28 2.22 2.95
CA GLY A 284 -20.28 2.62 1.95
C GLY A 284 -19.90 3.92 1.24
N TRP A 285 -19.43 4.92 1.99
CA TRP A 285 -18.97 6.19 1.41
C TRP A 285 -17.62 6.07 0.71
N PHE A 286 -16.75 5.19 1.18
CA PHE A 286 -15.46 4.90 0.56
C PHE A 286 -15.62 4.16 -0.77
N GLN A 287 -16.57 3.22 -0.85
CA GLN A 287 -16.98 2.57 -2.11
C GLN A 287 -17.46 3.60 -3.12
N TYR A 288 -18.39 4.48 -2.71
CA TYR A 288 -18.86 5.57 -3.56
C TYR A 288 -17.70 6.46 -4.01
N HIS A 289 -16.81 6.84 -3.08
CA HIS A 289 -15.62 7.64 -3.39
C HIS A 289 -14.78 7.02 -4.51
N ARG A 290 -14.41 5.75 -4.33
CA ARG A 290 -13.57 5.01 -5.26
C ARG A 290 -14.23 4.85 -6.63
N ALA A 291 -15.52 4.59 -6.67
CA ALA A 291 -16.25 4.48 -7.92
C ALA A 291 -16.27 5.81 -8.70
N VAL A 292 -16.51 6.95 -8.01
CA VAL A 292 -16.48 8.28 -8.64
C VAL A 292 -15.10 8.59 -9.21
N ILE A 293 -14.04 8.43 -8.40
CA ILE A 293 -12.69 8.84 -8.82
C ILE A 293 -12.06 7.91 -9.85
N ARG A 294 -12.68 6.76 -10.15
CA ARG A 294 -12.21 5.80 -11.15
C ARG A 294 -13.09 5.72 -12.40
N ASP A 295 -14.16 6.51 -12.46
CA ASP A 295 -15.14 6.46 -13.53
C ASP A 295 -15.78 5.05 -13.67
N GLU A 296 -16.03 4.40 -12.53
CA GLU A 296 -16.63 3.05 -12.44
C GLU A 296 -18.15 3.11 -12.11
N ILE A 297 -18.80 4.28 -12.27
CA ILE A 297 -20.24 4.53 -11.99
C ILE A 297 -21.06 4.53 -13.27
#